data_AF-A0A1V5C1Y2-F1
#
_entry.id   AF-A0A1V5C1Y2-F1
#
_cell.length_a   1.000
_cell.length_b   1.000
_cell.length_c   1.000
_cell.angle_alpha   90.00
_cell.angle_beta   90.00
_cell.angle_gamma   90.00
#
_symmetry.space_group_name_H-M   'P 1'
#
loop_
_entity.id
_entity.type
_entity.pdbx_description
1 polymer ?
#
loop_
_entity_poly.entity_id
_entity_poly.type
_entity_poly.pdbx_seq_one_letter_code
_entity_poly.pdbx_strand_id
1 'polypeptide(L)'
;MFGGPGETRETVEETIDFIVNSIPRKHLVVCVSAIRIFKDTQLEKIAIKEGQINENTDFLKPVFYCSNDVQSEYIQSRIRWTTTNLPNCLPLEDIKIRGIKKLILGLTYMYLKLTRNSNPMWVYIIKMNNLKRRA
;
A
#
# COMPACT_ATOMS: atom_id res chain seq x y z
N MET A 1 0.98 5.89 -2.22
CA MET A 1 -0.40 5.98 -1.68
C MET A 1 -1.24 6.57 -2.79
N PHE A 2 -2.45 6.07 -3.02
CA PHE A 2 -3.31 6.48 -4.13
C PHE A 2 -4.66 7.01 -3.60
N GLY A 3 -5.24 7.97 -4.31
CA GLY A 3 -6.59 8.48 -4.03
C GLY A 3 -6.62 9.57 -2.97
N GLY A 4 -5.51 10.29 -2.75
CA GLY A 4 -5.49 11.49 -1.92
C GLY A 4 -6.23 12.67 -2.57
N PRO A 5 -6.45 13.79 -1.86
CA PRO A 5 -7.15 14.94 -2.42
C PRO A 5 -6.51 15.44 -3.72
N GLY A 6 -7.32 15.61 -4.77
CA GLY A 6 -6.88 16.05 -6.10
C GLY A 6 -6.20 14.98 -6.95
N GLU A 7 -6.17 13.72 -6.51
CA GLU A 7 -5.68 12.60 -7.34
C GLU A 7 -6.55 12.43 -8.59
N THR A 8 -5.92 12.31 -9.75
CA THR A 8 -6.58 12.07 -11.05
C THR A 8 -6.09 10.76 -11.67
N ARG A 9 -6.63 10.37 -12.83
CA ARG A 9 -6.11 9.20 -13.56
C ARG A 9 -4.67 9.40 -14.01
N GLU A 10 -4.31 10.61 -14.41
CA GLU A 10 -2.99 10.99 -14.89
C GLU A 10 -1.95 10.85 -13.77
N THR A 11 -2.25 11.35 -12.56
CA THR A 11 -1.32 11.25 -11.41
C THR A 11 -1.18 9.81 -10.89
N VAL A 12 -2.23 8.99 -11.03
CA VAL A 12 -2.16 7.55 -10.75
C VAL A 12 -1.17 6.87 -11.69
N GLU A 13 -1.24 7.14 -13.00
CA GLU A 13 -0.29 6.57 -13.96
C GLU A 13 1.13 7.10 -13.76
N GLU A 14 1.30 8.40 -13.47
CA GLU A 14 2.60 8.98 -13.15
C GLU A 14 3.27 8.25 -11.96
N THR A 15 2.49 7.97 -10.91
CA THR A 15 2.99 7.21 -9.74
C THR A 15 3.39 5.79 -10.12
N ILE A 16 2.64 5.13 -11.00
CA ILE A 16 2.95 3.77 -11.46
C ILE A 16 4.20 3.77 -12.35
N ASP A 17 4.32 4.74 -13.25
CA ASP A 17 5.49 4.92 -14.09
C ASP A 17 6.75 5.16 -13.25
N PHE A 18 6.63 5.96 -12.18
CA PHE A 18 7.69 6.11 -11.19
C PHE A 18 8.06 4.78 -10.53
N ILE A 19 7.09 3.99 -10.08
CA ILE A 19 7.33 2.66 -9.48
C ILE A 19 8.00 1.71 -10.47
N VAL A 20 7.58 1.72 -11.73
CA VAL A 20 8.09 0.82 -12.78
C VAL A 20 9.53 1.18 -13.14
N ASN A 21 9.80 2.47 -13.36
CA ASN A 21 11.03 2.93 -14.01
C ASN A 21 12.09 3.43 -13.03
N SER A 22 11.70 3.92 -11.86
CA SER A 22 12.62 4.61 -10.94
C SER A 22 12.94 3.81 -9.67
N ILE A 23 12.08 2.89 -9.25
CA ILE A 23 12.30 2.14 -8.01
C ILE A 23 13.11 0.85 -8.23
N PRO A 24 14.28 0.70 -7.57
CA PRO A 24 15.05 -0.54 -7.64
C PRO A 24 14.25 -1.74 -7.13
N ARG A 25 14.32 -2.88 -7.84
CA ARG A 25 13.57 -4.11 -7.50
C ARG A 25 13.89 -4.70 -6.13
N LYS A 26 14.99 -4.28 -5.50
CA LYS A 26 15.35 -4.65 -4.12
C LYS A 26 14.61 -3.85 -3.04
N HIS A 27 13.93 -2.76 -3.42
CA HIS A 27 13.13 -1.94 -2.51
C HIS A 27 11.68 -2.37 -2.56
N LEU A 28 11.09 -2.59 -1.39
CA LEU A 28 9.69 -2.95 -1.26
C LEU A 28 8.82 -1.70 -1.44
N VAL A 29 7.80 -1.83 -2.27
CA VAL A 29 6.78 -0.80 -2.49
C VAL A 29 5.46 -1.33 -1.95
N VAL A 30 4.85 -0.56 -1.05
CA VAL A 30 3.52 -0.87 -0.51
C VAL A 30 2.48 -0.05 -1.25
N CYS A 31 1.62 -0.72 -1.99
CA CYS A 31 0.54 -0.07 -2.71
C CYS A 31 -0.69 -0.01 -1.80
N VAL A 32 -1.08 1.20 -1.42
CA VAL A 32 -2.25 1.47 -0.57
C VAL A 32 -3.12 2.54 -1.22
N SER A 33 -4.43 2.38 -1.10
CA SER A 33 -5.44 3.34 -1.57
C SER A 33 -6.31 3.81 -0.41
N ALA A 34 -6.87 5.00 -0.60
CA ALA A 34 -7.72 5.71 0.35
C ALA A 34 -7.02 6.11 1.66
N ILE A 35 -7.52 7.18 2.29
CA ILE A 35 -6.92 7.76 3.49
C ILE A 35 -7.95 7.75 4.60
N ARG A 36 -7.63 7.18 5.76
CA ARG A 36 -8.54 7.21 6.91
C ARG A 36 -8.75 8.65 7.36
N ILE A 37 -10.01 9.05 7.47
CA ILE A 37 -10.42 10.35 7.95
C ILE A 37 -10.50 10.31 9.48
N PHE A 38 -9.95 11.35 10.13
CA PHE A 38 -10.11 11.60 11.56
C PHE A 38 -10.82 12.93 11.76
N LYS A 39 -11.58 13.02 12.86
CA LYS A 39 -12.27 14.24 13.27
C LYS A 39 -11.28 15.39 13.52
N ASP A 40 -11.73 16.60 13.24
CA ASP A 40 -11.02 17.88 13.35
C ASP A 40 -9.76 17.99 12.48
N THR A 41 -9.67 17.17 11.42
CA THR A 41 -8.57 17.24 10.45
C THR A 41 -8.92 18.05 9.22
N GLN A 42 -7.90 18.53 8.50
CA GLN A 42 -8.13 19.18 7.20
C GLN A 42 -8.78 18.21 6.19
N LEU A 43 -8.48 16.91 6.29
CA LEU A 43 -9.08 15.90 5.42
C LEU A 43 -10.58 15.73 5.67
N GLU A 44 -11.04 15.83 6.93
CA GLU A 44 -12.48 15.87 7.23
C GLU A 44 -13.15 17.06 6.55
N LYS A 45 -12.56 18.26 6.67
CA LYS A 45 -13.10 19.48 6.03
C LYS A 45 -13.21 19.34 4.52
N ILE A 46 -12.19 18.75 3.89
CA ILE A 46 -12.18 18.46 2.44
C ILE A 46 -13.28 17.45 2.12
N ALA A 47 -13.37 16.35 2.86
CA ALA A 47 -14.34 15.29 2.60
C ALA A 47 -15.80 15.77 2.79
N ILE A 48 -16.07 16.67 3.74
CA ILE A 48 -17.38 17.33 3.89
C ILE A 48 -17.66 18.25 2.70
N LYS A 49 -16.69 19.09 2.31
CA LYS A 49 -16.82 20.01 1.17
C LYS A 49 -17.09 19.26 -0.14
N GLU A 50 -16.47 18.09 -0.31
CA GLU A 50 -16.63 17.22 -1.47
C GLU A 50 -17.82 16.26 -1.36
N GLY A 51 -18.59 16.34 -0.27
CA GLY A 51 -19.83 15.56 -0.08
C GLY A 51 -19.64 14.07 0.19
N GLN A 52 -18.42 13.61 0.50
CA GLN A 52 -18.15 12.20 0.81
C GLN A 52 -18.63 11.79 2.21
N ILE A 53 -18.67 12.76 3.12
CA ILE A 53 -19.14 12.61 4.50
C ILE A 53 -19.95 13.84 4.90
N ASN A 54 -20.59 13.80 6.07
CA ASN A 54 -21.29 14.95 6.65
C ASN A 54 -20.82 15.24 8.08
N GLU A 55 -21.25 16.37 8.65
CA GLU A 55 -20.87 16.83 10.01
C GLU A 55 -21.20 15.83 11.13
N ASN A 56 -22.20 14.97 10.92
CA ASN A 56 -22.67 13.98 11.89
C ASN A 56 -22.06 12.58 11.67
N THR A 57 -21.01 12.47 10.85
CA THR A 57 -20.35 11.19 10.54
C THR A 57 -19.75 10.58 11.79
N ASP A 58 -20.05 9.30 12.04
CA ASP A 58 -19.49 8.53 13.15
C ASP A 58 -18.07 8.03 12.82
N PHE A 59 -17.06 8.66 13.42
CA PHE A 59 -15.65 8.30 13.27
C PHE A 59 -15.18 7.14 14.16
N LEU A 60 -16.03 6.59 15.04
CA LEU A 60 -15.70 5.36 15.77
C LEU A 60 -15.57 4.18 14.81
N LYS A 61 -16.35 4.19 13.72
CA LYS A 61 -16.14 3.30 12.58
C LYS A 61 -15.08 3.91 11.65
N PRO A 62 -14.20 3.09 11.03
CA PRO A 62 -13.25 3.60 10.04
C PRO A 62 -13.98 4.23 8.85
N VAL A 63 -13.69 5.50 8.59
CA VAL A 63 -14.16 6.25 7.42
C VAL A 63 -12.96 6.60 6.56
N PHE A 64 -13.09 6.49 5.24
CA PHE A 64 -11.98 6.67 4.31
C PHE A 64 -12.33 7.68 3.22
N TYR A 65 -11.38 8.54 2.91
CA TYR A 65 -11.41 9.47 1.79
C TYR A 65 -10.78 8.83 0.56
N CYS A 66 -11.38 9.06 -0.61
CA CYS A 66 -10.79 8.79 -1.91
C CYS A 66 -11.17 9.90 -2.88
N SER A 67 -10.23 10.49 -3.62
CA SER A 67 -10.52 11.58 -4.59
C SER A 67 -11.74 11.30 -5.46
N ASN A 68 -12.60 12.30 -5.67
CA ASN A 68 -13.73 12.22 -6.60
C ASN A 68 -13.30 12.28 -8.07
N ASP A 69 -12.11 12.81 -8.36
CA ASP A 69 -11.62 13.03 -9.73
C ASP A 69 -11.11 11.73 -10.39
N VAL A 70 -11.09 10.63 -9.64
CA VAL A 70 -10.74 9.30 -10.15
C VAL A 70 -11.59 8.22 -9.49
N GLN A 71 -12.14 7.33 -10.31
CA GLN A 71 -12.95 6.21 -9.83
C GLN A 71 -12.11 5.27 -8.97
N SER A 72 -12.66 4.86 -7.82
CA SER A 72 -11.98 3.96 -6.89
C SER A 72 -11.61 2.63 -7.55
N GLU A 73 -12.47 2.13 -8.43
CA GLU A 73 -12.30 0.89 -9.20
C GLU A 73 -11.10 0.99 -10.14
N TYR A 74 -10.87 2.18 -10.72
CA TYR A 74 -9.70 2.44 -11.54
C TYR A 74 -8.43 2.30 -10.71
N ILE A 75 -8.32 3.01 -9.58
CA ILE A 75 -7.16 2.91 -8.67
C ILE A 75 -6.92 1.44 -8.27
N GLN A 76 -7.97 0.72 -7.87
CA GLN A 76 -7.82 -0.68 -7.45
C GLN A 76 -7.36 -1.58 -8.60
N SER A 77 -7.83 -1.35 -9.83
CA SER A 77 -7.37 -2.09 -11.01
C SER A 77 -5.88 -1.86 -11.28
N ARG A 78 -5.40 -0.63 -11.08
CA ARG A 78 -4.01 -0.25 -11.30
C ARG A 78 -3.07 -0.73 -10.19
N ILE A 79 -3.50 -0.69 -8.93
CA ILE A 79 -2.80 -1.34 -7.81
C ILE A 79 -2.69 -2.85 -8.04
N ARG A 80 -3.78 -3.50 -8.48
CA ARG A 80 -3.78 -4.93 -8.81
C ARG A 80 -2.78 -5.21 -9.93
N TRP A 81 -2.83 -4.47 -11.02
CA TRP A 81 -1.86 -4.63 -12.11
C TRP A 81 -0.42 -4.48 -11.60
N THR A 82 -0.14 -3.45 -10.79
CA THR A 82 1.21 -3.17 -10.27
C THR A 82 1.72 -4.31 -9.40
N THR A 83 0.90 -4.79 -8.46
CA THR A 83 1.27 -5.87 -7.52
C THR A 83 1.33 -7.25 -8.22
N THR A 84 0.49 -7.47 -9.23
CA THR A 84 0.53 -8.70 -10.05
C THR A 84 1.72 -8.75 -10.99
N ASN A 85 2.25 -7.62 -11.47
CA ASN A 85 3.37 -7.62 -12.41
C ASN A 85 4.72 -7.45 -11.70
N LEU A 86 4.80 -6.62 -10.67
CA LEU A 86 6.05 -6.26 -10.00
C LEU A 86 6.22 -7.00 -8.66
N PRO A 87 7.21 -7.90 -8.52
CA PRO A 87 7.34 -8.75 -7.33
C PRO A 87 7.72 -7.99 -6.07
N ASN A 88 8.29 -6.80 -6.23
CA ASN A 88 8.63 -5.91 -5.13
C ASN A 88 7.47 -4.99 -4.72
N CYS A 89 6.31 -5.08 -5.38
CA CYS A 89 5.10 -4.33 -5.03
C CYS A 89 4.11 -5.26 -4.34
N LEU A 90 3.62 -4.87 -3.17
CA LEU A 90 2.64 -5.63 -2.39
C LEU A 90 1.46 -4.75 -1.98
N PRO A 91 0.23 -5.30 -1.94
CA PRO A 91 -0.87 -4.64 -1.27
C PRO A 91 -0.65 -4.69 0.26
N LEU A 92 -1.31 -3.80 1.01
CA LEU A 92 -1.13 -3.70 2.47
C LEU A 92 -1.46 -5.01 3.19
N GLU A 93 -2.46 -5.74 2.69
CA GLU A 93 -2.94 -7.00 3.26
C GLU A 93 -1.85 -8.06 3.26
N ASP A 94 -1.00 -8.08 2.23
CA ASP A 94 0.08 -9.06 2.10
C ASP A 94 1.30 -8.72 2.98
N ILE A 95 1.38 -7.50 3.50
CA ILE A 95 2.38 -7.08 4.49
C ILE A 95 1.95 -7.42 5.91
N LYS A 96 0.65 -7.63 6.16
CA LYS A 96 0.17 -8.07 7.48
C LYS A 96 0.63 -9.49 7.76
N ILE A 97 1.78 -9.60 8.42
CA ILE A 97 2.37 -10.88 8.83
C ILE A 97 1.57 -11.45 10.01
N ARG A 98 0.78 -12.49 9.76
CA ARG A 98 -0.01 -13.21 10.75
C ARG A 98 0.32 -14.71 10.78
N GLY A 99 0.03 -15.35 11.91
CA GLY A 99 0.17 -16.80 12.08
C GLY A 99 1.60 -17.29 11.83
N ILE A 100 1.73 -18.41 11.13
CA ILE A 100 3.02 -19.10 10.89
C ILE A 100 4.03 -18.23 10.13
N LYS A 101 3.57 -17.27 9.30
CA LYS A 101 4.44 -16.33 8.60
C LYS A 101 5.23 -15.44 9.58
N LYS A 102 4.67 -15.13 10.76
CA LYS A 102 5.36 -14.36 11.81
C LYS A 102 6.53 -15.15 12.38
N LEU A 103 6.32 -16.45 12.61
CA LEU A 103 7.37 -17.34 13.09
C LEU A 103 8.48 -17.48 12.04
N ILE A 104 8.14 -17.77 10.78
CA ILE A 104 9.10 -17.89 9.68
C ILE A 104 9.94 -16.61 9.53
N LEU A 105 9.29 -15.44 9.57
CA LEU A 105 9.99 -14.17 9.49
C LEU A 105 10.90 -13.92 10.70
N GLY A 106 10.46 -14.28 11.91
CA GLY A 106 11.27 -14.17 13.13
C GLY A 106 12.50 -15.07 13.11
N LEU A 107 12.34 -16.33 12.66
CA LEU A 107 13.45 -17.27 12.49
C LEU A 107 14.41 -16.80 11.39
N THR A 108 13.88 -16.27 10.29
CA THR A 108 14.69 -15.65 9.21
C THR A 108 15.50 -14.49 9.77
N TYR A 109 14.87 -13.56 10.50
CA TYR A 109 15.57 -12.44 11.14
C TYR A 109 16.69 -12.90 12.08
N MET A 110 16.42 -13.91 12.92
CA MET A 110 17.42 -14.45 13.84
C MET A 110 18.61 -15.05 13.09
N TYR A 111 18.35 -15.86 12.05
CA TYR A 111 19.39 -16.43 11.18
C TYR A 111 20.24 -15.34 10.50
N LEU A 112 19.61 -14.25 10.05
CA LEU A 112 20.33 -13.14 9.41
C LEU A 112 21.24 -12.40 10.39
N LYS A 113 20.77 -12.20 11.63
CA LYS A 113 21.59 -11.60 12.68
C LYS A 113 22.79 -12.48 13.02
N LEU A 114 22.62 -13.81 13.07
CA LEU A 114 23.70 -14.77 13.31
C LEU A 114 24.72 -14.81 12.17
N THR A 115 24.27 -14.72 10.93
CA THR A 115 25.14 -14.71 9.73
C THR A 115 25.75 -13.33 9.42
N ARG A 116 25.55 -12.33 10.30
CA ARG A 116 25.98 -10.93 10.12
C ARG A 116 25.52 -10.34 8.77
N ASN A 117 24.39 -10.82 8.26
CA ASN A 117 23.82 -10.31 7.03
C ASN A 117 23.16 -8.94 7.30
N SER A 118 23.65 -7.90 6.62
CA SER A 118 23.15 -6.53 6.77
C SER A 118 21.97 -6.21 5.86
N ASN A 119 21.48 -7.18 5.07
CA ASN A 119 20.33 -6.94 4.22
C ASN A 119 19.08 -6.64 5.04
N PRO A 120 18.30 -5.64 4.63
CA PRO A 120 17.08 -5.30 5.34
C PRO A 120 15.99 -6.36 5.12
N MET A 121 15.11 -6.50 6.12
CA MET A 121 14.08 -7.55 6.16
C MET A 121 13.18 -7.59 4.92
N TRP A 122 12.90 -6.44 4.31
CA TRP A 122 12.02 -6.39 3.14
C TRP A 122 12.59 -7.10 1.91
N VAL A 123 13.90 -7.28 1.79
CA VAL A 123 14.51 -8.10 0.72
C VAL A 123 13.99 -9.54 0.78
N TYR A 124 13.77 -10.06 1.99
CA TYR A 124 13.27 -11.41 2.20
C TYR A 124 11.78 -11.51 1.94
N ILE A 125 11.01 -10.48 2.29
CA ILE A 125 9.59 -10.37 1.93
C ILE A 125 9.42 -10.45 0.40
N ILE A 126 10.27 -9.75 -0.35
CA ILE A 126 10.26 -9.79 -1.83
C ILE A 126 10.63 -11.18 -2.34
N LYS A 127 11.63 -11.85 -1.75
CA LYS A 127 12.00 -13.24 -2.12
C LYS A 127 10.86 -14.23 -1.86
N MET A 128 10.21 -14.14 -0.70
CA MET A 128 9.05 -14.96 -0.35
C MET A 128 7.90 -14.73 -1.34
N ASN A 129 7.64 -13.47 -1.73
CA ASN A 129 6.62 -13.16 -2.72
C ASN A 129 6.94 -13.76 -4.10
N ASN A 130 8.20 -13.67 -4.54
CA ASN A 130 8.65 -14.30 -5.79
C ASN A 130 8.46 -15.82 -5.78
N LEU A 131 8.75 -16.49 -4.66
CA LEU A 131 8.54 -17.94 -4.52
C LEU A 131 7.06 -18.30 -4.62
N LYS A 132 6.18 -17.55 -3.94
CA LYS A 132 4.72 -17.72 -4.02
C LYS A 132 4.18 -17.58 -5.44
N ARG A 133 4.77 -16.70 -6.26
CA ARG A 133 4.35 -16.48 -7.67
C ARG A 133 4.82 -17.57 -8.63
N ARG A 134 5.77 -18.41 -8.23
CA ARG A 134 6.32 -19.51 -9.06
C ARG A 134 5.72 -20.88 -8.74
N ALA A 135 5.02 -21.00 -7.62
CA ALA A 135 4.28 -22.20 -7.21
C ALA A 135 2.85 -22.15 -7.75
#